data_AF-A0A336LIK4-F1
#
_entry.id   AF-A0A336LIK4-F1
#
_cell.length_a   1.000
_cell.length_b   1.000
_cell.length_c   1.000
_cell.angle_alpha   90.00
_cell.angle_beta   90.00
_cell.angle_gamma   90.00
#
_symmetry.space_group_name_H-M   'P 1'
#
loop_
_entity.id
_entity.type
_entity.pdbx_description
1 polymer ?
#
loop_
_entity_poly.entity_id
_entity_poly.type
_entity_poly.pdbx_seq_one_letter_code
_entity_poly.pdbx_strand_id
1 'polypeptide(L)'
;MSSPSPKSPELTDKSRKYDRQIRLWGEHGQTQLETAQVCLINATALGAEIMKGLVLPGIGGFMIVDDSTVVESDLDSNFFLDITSLGQTRAKCTAKFLQELNPDVNGDFIDESIDHILQVNPEFFKNFDVVVATSLDERTIVTLSNLLWDLNIPLVICRSVGFLGSIRVQIKEHCVVETHPDNRQSDLRLEQPFLSLKEHIDNTELSPKVPWLIVMYKYLQQYIRENNGQMPSTYKEKIKLREMIRSGMKADEENYEEAIKAVNSSFGGGHLTSGIKAIMNDESCINLNKQSTPFWILARAVKDFIETDGKGWLPLPGVIPDMTADTASYINLQNIYRAQALHDADIVYRRTQQLLKELDKPSDTITEKDVKLFCREAANLAVIRGTKVSDEYDKGYKANNIARGLETPNTLIEHYVILRAMEKFKSEYGNIPGESELETDTARIKGIACRLLNEWGINAQISDDLAYEICRYGGHEVHSISAYIGGCVAHELIKLITKQYKPINNTFIYNAITSQTEVYQL
;
A
#
# COMPACT_ATOMS: atom_id res chain seq x y z
N MET A 1 0.03 -24.42 -45.05
CA MET A 1 0.90 -24.85 -43.94
C MET A 1 1.06 -23.67 -43.02
N SER A 2 0.39 -23.70 -41.88
CA SER A 2 0.39 -22.64 -40.88
C SER A 2 1.77 -22.57 -40.24
N SER A 3 2.44 -21.42 -40.33
CA SER A 3 3.69 -21.15 -39.62
C SER A 3 3.46 -21.39 -38.13
N PRO A 4 4.34 -22.14 -37.43
CA PRO A 4 4.20 -22.33 -36.00
C PRO A 4 4.30 -20.96 -35.31
N SER A 5 3.38 -20.72 -34.38
CA SER A 5 3.43 -19.55 -33.50
C SER A 5 4.83 -19.43 -32.87
N PRO A 6 5.36 -18.21 -32.67
CA PRO A 6 6.64 -18.05 -32.00
C PRO A 6 6.56 -18.75 -30.64
N LYS A 7 7.50 -19.64 -30.34
CA LYS A 7 7.62 -20.23 -29.00
C LYS A 7 7.80 -19.07 -28.02
N SER A 8 6.93 -18.98 -27.02
CA SER A 8 7.11 -18.07 -25.88
C SER A 8 8.55 -18.23 -25.36
N PRO A 9 9.24 -17.14 -25.00
CA PRO A 9 10.60 -17.24 -24.45
C PRO A 9 10.61 -18.25 -23.30
N GLU A 10 11.59 -19.15 -23.28
CA GLU A 10 11.74 -20.10 -22.17
C GLU A 10 11.91 -19.31 -20.88
N LEU A 11 10.90 -19.38 -20.02
CA LEU A 11 10.92 -18.73 -18.71
C LEU A 11 12.03 -19.37 -17.88
N THR A 12 12.88 -18.54 -17.28
CA THR A 12 13.87 -19.01 -16.31
C THR A 12 13.19 -19.76 -15.17
N ASP A 13 13.90 -20.67 -14.50
CA ASP A 13 13.37 -21.44 -13.35
C ASP A 13 12.78 -20.51 -12.28
N LYS A 14 13.43 -19.37 -12.06
CA LYS A 14 12.99 -18.31 -11.15
C LYS A 14 11.70 -17.64 -11.61
N SER A 15 11.60 -17.28 -12.89
CA SER A 15 10.37 -16.70 -13.47
C SER A 15 9.21 -17.70 -13.42
N ARG A 16 9.47 -19.01 -13.57
CA ARG A 16 8.45 -20.06 -13.39
C ARG A 16 8.00 -20.20 -11.94
N LYS A 17 8.92 -20.13 -10.98
CA LYS A 17 8.64 -20.18 -9.53
C LYS A 17 7.78 -18.99 -9.08
N TYR A 18 8.08 -17.79 -9.56
CA TYR A 18 7.41 -16.55 -9.17
C TYR A 18 6.34 -16.05 -10.16
N ASP A 19 5.94 -16.85 -11.16
CA ASP A 19 4.98 -16.42 -12.20
C ASP A 19 3.69 -15.83 -11.60
N ARG A 20 3.13 -16.46 -10.56
CA ARG A 20 1.86 -16.01 -9.94
C ARG A 20 1.96 -14.62 -9.32
N GLN A 21 3.10 -14.30 -8.69
CA GLN A 21 3.29 -13.03 -7.98
C GLN A 21 3.83 -11.93 -8.91
N ILE A 22 4.62 -12.30 -9.93
CA ILE A 22 5.04 -11.38 -11.00
C ILE A 22 3.82 -10.82 -11.75
N ARG A 23 2.71 -11.56 -11.85
CA ARG A 23 1.44 -11.05 -12.41
C ARG A 23 0.79 -9.95 -11.57
N LEU A 24 1.15 -9.81 -10.30
CA LEU A 24 0.62 -8.79 -9.39
C LEU A 24 1.50 -7.54 -9.39
N TRP A 25 2.80 -7.69 -9.10
CA TRP A 25 3.74 -6.57 -8.93
C TRP A 25 4.79 -6.42 -10.03
N GLY A 26 4.74 -7.25 -11.08
CA GLY A 26 5.66 -7.21 -12.20
C GLY A 26 7.08 -7.64 -11.86
N GLU A 27 7.91 -7.74 -12.91
CA GLU A 27 9.33 -8.08 -12.77
C GLU A 27 10.11 -7.02 -11.96
N HIS A 28 9.72 -5.75 -12.04
CA HIS A 28 10.38 -4.68 -11.28
C HIS A 28 10.03 -4.73 -9.78
N GLY A 29 8.79 -5.06 -9.42
CA GLY A 29 8.43 -5.33 -8.02
C GLY A 29 9.20 -6.53 -7.47
N GLN A 30 9.32 -7.60 -8.28
CA GLN A 30 10.10 -8.77 -7.90
C GLN A 30 11.59 -8.41 -7.70
N THR A 31 12.17 -7.61 -8.58
CA THR A 31 13.56 -7.16 -8.46
C THR A 31 13.79 -6.38 -7.16
N GLN A 32 12.87 -5.46 -6.80
CA GLN A 32 12.97 -4.70 -5.56
C GLN A 32 12.89 -5.60 -4.33
N LEU A 33 12.00 -6.60 -4.36
CA LEU A 33 11.87 -7.59 -3.28
C LEU A 33 13.16 -8.41 -3.12
N GLU A 34 13.74 -8.88 -4.22
CA GLU A 34 14.97 -9.69 -4.22
C GLU A 34 16.23 -8.93 -3.81
N THR A 35 16.19 -7.60 -3.81
CA THR A 35 17.30 -6.76 -3.33
C THR A 35 17.13 -6.29 -1.89
N ALA A 36 15.91 -6.40 -1.34
CA ALA A 36 15.59 -5.82 -0.06
C ALA A 36 16.11 -6.65 1.13
N GLN A 37 16.43 -5.96 2.22
CA GLN A 37 16.87 -6.52 3.49
C GLN A 37 15.89 -6.16 4.61
N VAL A 38 15.39 -7.17 5.34
CA VAL A 38 14.42 -6.97 6.43
C VAL A 38 15.02 -7.43 7.76
N CYS A 39 14.88 -6.62 8.80
CA CYS A 39 15.22 -7.02 10.18
C CYS A 39 13.95 -7.42 10.92
N LEU A 40 13.90 -8.65 11.43
CA LEU A 40 12.89 -9.11 12.39
C LEU A 40 13.45 -9.02 13.80
N ILE A 41 12.75 -8.33 14.70
CA ILE A 41 13.02 -8.33 16.13
C ILE A 41 12.02 -9.28 16.81
N ASN A 42 12.56 -10.28 17.51
CA ASN A 42 11.88 -11.41 18.14
C ASN A 42 11.25 -12.41 17.16
N ALA A 43 11.73 -13.65 17.19
CA ALA A 43 11.24 -14.78 16.41
C ALA A 43 10.10 -15.54 17.12
N THR A 44 9.08 -14.80 17.55
CA THR A 44 7.83 -15.40 18.06
C THR A 44 7.06 -16.12 16.95
N ALA A 45 5.93 -16.78 17.28
CA ALA A 45 5.11 -17.42 16.27
C ALA A 45 4.64 -16.41 15.21
N LEU A 46 4.25 -15.21 15.63
CA LEU A 46 3.95 -14.10 14.74
C LEU A 46 5.16 -13.70 13.87
N GLY A 47 6.34 -13.52 14.50
CA GLY A 47 7.55 -13.13 13.77
C GLY A 47 7.92 -14.13 12.68
N ALA A 48 7.84 -15.43 12.98
CA ALA A 48 8.14 -16.49 12.04
C ALA A 48 7.11 -16.55 10.88
N GLU A 49 5.82 -16.34 11.17
CA GLU A 49 4.77 -16.27 10.16
C GLU A 49 4.90 -15.06 9.21
N ILE A 50 5.32 -13.90 9.74
CA ILE A 50 5.67 -12.72 8.93
C ILE A 50 6.81 -13.08 7.97
N MET A 51 7.89 -13.68 8.49
CA MET A 51 9.06 -14.00 7.70
C MET A 51 8.78 -15.08 6.66
N LYS A 52 7.96 -16.10 6.97
CA LYS A 52 7.47 -17.05 5.97
C LYS A 52 6.82 -16.33 4.78
N GLY A 53 6.01 -15.32 5.04
CA GLY A 53 5.35 -14.49 4.03
C GLY A 53 6.29 -13.65 3.16
N LEU A 54 7.55 -13.45 3.58
CA LEU A 54 8.58 -12.73 2.81
C LEU A 54 9.59 -13.68 2.14
N VAL A 55 9.96 -14.77 2.81
CA VAL A 55 10.92 -15.75 2.31
C VAL A 55 10.34 -16.52 1.12
N LEU A 56 9.07 -16.93 1.18
CA LEU A 56 8.43 -17.66 0.07
C LEU A 56 8.38 -16.82 -1.22
N PRO A 57 8.01 -15.53 -1.20
CA PRO A 57 8.09 -14.67 -2.38
C PRO A 57 9.51 -14.26 -2.81
N GLY A 58 10.55 -14.59 -2.04
CA GLY A 58 11.94 -14.35 -2.42
C GLY A 58 12.46 -12.96 -2.05
N ILE A 59 12.26 -12.52 -0.80
CA ILE A 59 13.01 -11.38 -0.23
C ILE A 59 14.52 -11.58 -0.39
N GLY A 60 15.30 -10.53 -0.64
CA GLY A 60 16.74 -10.63 -0.84
C GLY A 60 17.50 -11.19 0.36
N GLY A 61 17.16 -10.70 1.56
CA GLY A 61 17.68 -11.26 2.80
C GLY A 61 16.94 -10.79 4.03
N PHE A 62 17.17 -11.51 5.13
CA PHE A 62 16.61 -11.19 6.42
C PHE A 62 17.59 -11.43 7.56
N MET A 63 17.45 -10.63 8.60
CA MET A 63 18.18 -10.79 9.85
C MET A 63 17.23 -10.91 11.02
N ILE A 64 17.38 -11.95 11.83
CA ILE A 64 16.59 -12.14 13.06
C ILE A 64 17.41 -11.70 14.27
N VAL A 65 16.87 -10.79 15.06
CA VAL A 65 17.44 -10.36 16.35
C VAL A 65 16.56 -10.90 17.47
N ASP A 66 17.07 -11.86 18.25
CA ASP A 66 16.37 -12.45 19.38
C ASP A 66 17.35 -13.16 20.32
N ASP A 67 17.37 -12.78 21.59
CA ASP A 67 18.22 -13.33 22.66
C ASP A 67 17.52 -14.41 23.50
N SER A 68 16.28 -14.75 23.17
CA SER A 68 15.52 -15.76 23.91
C SER A 68 15.95 -17.17 23.51
N THR A 69 15.93 -18.08 24.48
CA THR A 69 16.01 -19.52 24.22
C THR A 69 14.62 -20.09 23.99
N VAL A 70 14.51 -21.09 23.12
CA VAL A 70 13.25 -21.81 22.84
C VAL A 70 12.74 -22.50 24.11
N VAL A 71 11.50 -22.21 24.48
CA VAL A 71 10.76 -22.86 25.58
C VAL A 71 9.64 -23.76 25.04
N GLU A 72 9.03 -24.58 25.89
CA GLU A 72 7.98 -25.53 25.48
C GLU A 72 6.79 -24.84 24.78
N SER A 73 6.34 -23.68 25.29
CA SER A 73 5.23 -22.93 24.71
C SER A 73 5.52 -22.38 23.30
N ASP A 74 6.80 -22.19 22.95
CA ASP A 74 7.18 -21.81 21.59
C ASP A 74 6.93 -22.97 20.62
N LEU A 75 7.12 -24.22 21.05
CA LEU A 75 6.93 -25.42 20.21
C LEU A 75 5.46 -25.64 19.84
N ASP A 76 4.53 -25.23 20.71
CA ASP A 76 3.09 -25.35 20.50
C ASP A 76 2.56 -24.34 19.47
N SER A 77 3.21 -23.18 19.37
CA SER A 77 2.71 -22.02 18.61
C SER A 77 3.53 -21.71 17.37
N ASN A 78 4.79 -22.13 17.29
CA ASN A 78 5.70 -21.77 16.21
C ASN A 78 6.03 -22.97 15.32
N PHE A 79 5.54 -22.94 14.07
CA PHE A 79 5.79 -23.99 13.06
C PHE A 79 7.28 -24.17 12.73
N PHE A 80 8.10 -23.15 12.97
CA PHE A 80 9.53 -23.14 12.64
C PHE A 80 10.41 -23.52 13.84
N LEU A 81 9.85 -24.20 14.83
CA LEU A 81 10.58 -24.74 15.98
C LEU A 81 10.10 -26.18 16.23
N ASP A 82 11.04 -27.06 16.54
CA ASP A 82 10.76 -28.46 16.86
C ASP A 82 11.33 -28.84 18.24
N ILE A 83 11.05 -30.05 18.70
CA ILE A 83 11.55 -30.52 20.00
C ILE A 83 13.09 -30.48 20.11
N THR A 84 13.80 -30.55 18.99
CA THR A 84 15.28 -30.46 18.98
C THR A 84 15.75 -29.04 19.22
N SER A 85 14.90 -28.05 18.96
CA SER A 85 15.17 -26.62 19.15
C SER A 85 15.09 -26.20 20.62
N LEU A 86 14.44 -26.99 21.49
CA LEU A 86 14.25 -26.68 22.91
C LEU A 86 15.57 -26.37 23.63
N GLY A 87 15.62 -25.22 24.31
CA GLY A 87 16.81 -24.74 25.01
C GLY A 87 17.92 -24.15 24.12
N GLN A 88 17.75 -24.17 22.80
CA GLN A 88 18.65 -23.46 21.87
C GLN A 88 18.18 -22.02 21.64
N THR A 89 19.04 -21.20 21.04
CA THR A 89 18.76 -19.81 20.66
C THR A 89 17.61 -19.75 19.66
N ARG A 90 16.53 -19.03 19.97
CA ARG A 90 15.33 -18.97 19.13
C ARG A 90 15.63 -18.38 17.76
N ALA A 91 16.44 -17.31 17.70
CA ALA A 91 16.84 -16.66 16.45
C ALA A 91 17.45 -17.66 15.44
N LYS A 92 18.46 -18.42 15.88
CA LYS A 92 19.16 -19.42 15.06
C LYS A 92 18.25 -20.52 14.55
N CYS A 93 17.44 -21.09 15.44
CA CYS A 93 16.55 -22.19 15.10
C CYS A 93 15.52 -21.75 14.06
N THR A 94 14.86 -20.62 14.30
CA THR A 94 13.88 -20.07 13.36
C THR A 94 14.53 -19.67 12.02
N ALA A 95 15.69 -19.00 12.04
CA ALA A 95 16.40 -18.63 10.81
C ALA A 95 16.77 -19.87 9.96
N LYS A 96 17.22 -20.95 10.60
CA LYS A 96 17.54 -22.22 9.93
C LYS A 96 16.33 -22.78 9.19
N PHE A 97 15.17 -22.92 9.86
CA PHE A 97 13.99 -23.49 9.21
C PHE A 97 13.38 -22.56 8.15
N LEU A 98 13.44 -21.24 8.35
CA LEU A 98 13.04 -20.28 7.31
C LEU A 98 13.91 -20.39 6.07
N GLN A 99 15.22 -20.56 6.24
CA GLN A 99 16.19 -20.72 5.14
C GLN A 99 15.87 -21.94 4.25
N GLU A 100 15.28 -23.00 4.81
CA GLU A 100 14.85 -24.19 4.06
C GLU A 100 13.69 -23.91 3.10
N LEU A 101 12.87 -22.87 3.35
CA LEU A 101 11.73 -22.53 2.50
C LEU A 101 12.15 -22.01 1.13
N ASN A 102 13.28 -21.31 1.07
CA ASN A 102 13.74 -20.71 -0.17
C ASN A 102 15.27 -20.52 -0.19
N PRO A 103 16.01 -21.31 -1.00
CA PRO A 103 17.46 -21.20 -1.10
C PRO A 103 17.94 -19.93 -1.81
N ASP A 104 17.04 -19.17 -2.45
CA ASP A 104 17.38 -17.90 -3.12
C ASP A 104 17.44 -16.71 -2.13
N VAL A 105 17.04 -16.91 -0.87
CA VAL A 105 16.99 -15.88 0.18
C VAL A 105 18.18 -16.03 1.10
N ASN A 106 18.79 -14.94 1.54
CA ASN A 106 19.88 -14.98 2.53
C ASN A 106 19.33 -14.70 3.93
N GLY A 107 19.29 -15.72 4.78
CA GLY A 107 18.88 -15.61 6.19
C GLY A 107 20.06 -15.66 7.14
N ASP A 108 20.06 -14.78 8.13
CA ASP A 108 21.04 -14.76 9.21
C ASP A 108 20.41 -14.29 10.53
N PHE A 109 21.16 -14.37 11.63
CA PHE A 109 20.64 -14.07 12.97
C PHE A 109 21.69 -13.43 13.89
N ILE A 110 21.19 -12.73 14.91
CA ILE A 110 21.96 -12.18 16.02
C ILE A 110 21.31 -12.64 17.33
N ASP A 111 22.10 -13.32 18.15
CA ASP A 111 21.74 -13.78 19.50
C ASP A 111 22.14 -12.71 20.54
N GLU A 112 21.55 -11.53 20.41
CA GLU A 112 21.75 -10.38 21.31
C GLU A 112 20.42 -9.66 21.54
N SER A 113 20.27 -9.05 22.71
CA SER A 113 19.08 -8.29 23.02
C SER A 113 19.00 -7.03 22.16
N ILE A 114 17.79 -6.66 21.77
CA ILE A 114 17.55 -5.42 21.01
C ILE A 114 18.04 -4.18 21.76
N ASP A 115 17.90 -4.16 23.10
CA ASP A 115 18.41 -3.08 23.94
C ASP A 115 19.95 -2.96 23.86
N HIS A 116 20.66 -4.10 23.77
CA HIS A 116 22.11 -4.10 23.62
C HIS A 116 22.52 -3.49 22.29
N ILE A 117 21.89 -3.90 21.19
CA ILE A 117 22.17 -3.38 19.84
C ILE A 117 21.88 -1.88 19.78
N LEU A 118 20.76 -1.42 20.33
CA LEU A 118 20.40 0.00 20.39
C LEU A 118 21.45 0.84 21.14
N GLN A 119 22.10 0.28 22.15
CA GLN A 119 23.13 0.98 22.95
C GLN A 119 24.51 0.94 22.30
N VAL A 120 24.91 -0.21 21.74
CA VAL A 120 26.28 -0.46 21.29
C VAL A 120 26.47 -0.14 19.81
N ASN A 121 25.47 -0.45 18.97
CA ASN A 121 25.57 -0.29 17.52
C ASN A 121 24.23 0.14 16.88
N PRO A 122 23.72 1.35 17.15
CA PRO A 122 22.48 1.85 16.55
C PRO A 122 22.55 1.97 15.02
N GLU A 123 23.76 2.09 14.47
CA GLU A 123 24.00 2.16 13.02
C GLU A 123 23.71 0.83 12.30
N PHE A 124 23.61 -0.28 13.04
CA PHE A 124 23.17 -1.59 12.55
C PHE A 124 21.93 -1.50 11.68
N PHE A 125 20.96 -0.68 12.08
CA PHE A 125 19.67 -0.62 11.39
C PHE A 125 19.76 -0.01 9.98
N LYS A 126 20.81 0.75 9.66
CA LYS A 126 21.00 1.34 8.32
C LYS A 126 21.13 0.32 7.19
N ASN A 127 21.34 -0.95 7.53
CA ASN A 127 21.48 -2.04 6.57
C ASN A 127 20.12 -2.61 6.10
N PHE A 128 19.00 -2.15 6.63
CA PHE A 128 17.67 -2.69 6.34
C PHE A 128 16.76 -1.67 5.68
N ASP A 129 15.95 -2.16 4.73
CA ASP A 129 14.90 -1.37 4.08
C ASP A 129 13.68 -1.20 4.99
N VAL A 130 13.39 -2.20 5.82
CA VAL A 130 12.29 -2.17 6.80
C VAL A 130 12.67 -2.98 8.04
N VAL A 131 12.28 -2.48 9.21
CA VAL A 131 12.37 -3.21 10.49
C VAL A 131 10.97 -3.61 10.94
N VAL A 132 10.78 -4.89 11.29
CA VAL A 132 9.56 -5.41 11.88
C VAL A 132 9.85 -5.93 13.28
N ALA A 133 8.99 -5.61 14.25
CA ALA A 133 9.20 -5.95 15.64
C ALA A 133 7.96 -6.59 16.26
N THR A 134 8.14 -7.71 16.95
CA THR A 134 7.08 -8.36 17.72
C THR A 134 7.40 -8.32 19.22
N SER A 135 6.34 -8.32 20.04
CA SER A 135 6.43 -8.56 21.49
C SER A 135 7.43 -7.68 22.27
N LEU A 136 7.59 -6.43 21.86
CA LEU A 136 8.43 -5.44 22.54
C LEU A 136 7.72 -4.73 23.70
N ASP A 137 8.51 -4.35 24.72
CA ASP A 137 8.06 -3.46 25.80
C ASP A 137 8.09 -1.98 25.37
N GLU A 138 7.42 -1.15 26.17
CA GLU A 138 7.26 0.29 25.91
C GLU A 138 8.61 1.04 25.79
N ARG A 139 9.57 0.77 26.67
CA ARG A 139 10.86 1.49 26.67
C ARG A 139 11.63 1.21 25.38
N THR A 140 11.67 -0.06 24.98
CA THR A 140 12.33 -0.50 23.75
C THR A 140 11.63 0.08 22.52
N ILE A 141 10.29 0.05 22.49
CA ILE A 141 9.50 0.64 21.39
C ILE A 141 9.82 2.12 21.21
N VAL A 142 9.81 2.90 22.28
CA VAL A 142 10.08 4.35 22.22
C VAL A 142 11.49 4.62 21.69
N THR A 143 12.48 3.88 22.17
CA THR A 143 13.88 4.04 21.77
C THR A 143 14.09 3.67 20.30
N LEU A 144 13.59 2.50 19.89
CA LEU A 144 13.66 2.01 18.51
C LEU A 144 12.91 2.93 17.54
N SER A 145 11.70 3.37 17.92
CA SER A 145 10.87 4.27 17.12
C SER A 145 11.59 5.59 16.83
N ASN A 146 12.20 6.23 17.83
CA ASN A 146 12.94 7.48 17.64
C ASN A 146 14.15 7.28 16.72
N LEU A 147 14.94 6.23 16.96
CA LEU A 147 16.11 5.94 16.14
C LEU A 147 15.74 5.73 14.67
N LEU A 148 14.80 4.82 14.38
CA LEU A 148 14.42 4.48 13.01
C LEU A 148 13.70 5.64 12.32
N TRP A 149 12.96 6.47 13.06
CA TRP A 149 12.42 7.71 12.53
C TRP A 149 13.53 8.62 12.03
N ASP A 150 14.55 8.89 12.85
CA ASP A 150 15.67 9.76 12.47
C ASP A 150 16.47 9.21 11.29
N LEU A 151 16.64 7.88 11.23
CA LEU A 151 17.26 7.18 10.10
C LEU A 151 16.40 7.13 8.84
N ASN A 152 15.12 7.52 8.92
CA ASN A 152 14.13 7.40 7.84
C ASN A 152 13.92 5.95 7.38
N ILE A 153 13.93 5.02 8.33
CA ILE A 153 13.69 3.58 8.10
C ILE A 153 12.28 3.24 8.58
N PRO A 154 11.43 2.64 7.73
CA PRO A 154 10.14 2.14 8.12
C PRO A 154 10.23 1.15 9.30
N LEU A 155 9.36 1.34 10.29
CA LEU A 155 9.18 0.43 11.41
C LEU A 155 7.75 -0.10 11.41
N VAL A 156 7.59 -1.42 11.52
CA VAL A 156 6.28 -2.06 11.70
C VAL A 156 6.28 -2.81 13.02
N ILE A 157 5.44 -2.39 13.96
CA ILE A 157 5.27 -3.07 15.25
C ILE A 157 4.04 -3.96 15.18
N CYS A 158 4.20 -5.22 15.56
CA CYS A 158 3.16 -6.23 15.43
C CYS A 158 2.93 -6.92 16.77
N ARG A 159 1.67 -7.29 17.03
CA ARG A 159 1.30 -8.06 18.22
C ARG A 159 0.25 -9.09 17.87
N SER A 160 0.34 -10.24 18.55
CA SER A 160 -0.68 -11.28 18.60
C SER A 160 -0.84 -11.63 20.08
N VAL A 161 -2.02 -11.40 20.66
CA VAL A 161 -2.30 -11.73 22.06
C VAL A 161 -3.67 -12.37 22.15
N GLY A 162 -3.70 -13.67 22.43
CA GLY A 162 -4.92 -14.47 22.37
C GLY A 162 -5.60 -14.34 21.02
N PHE A 163 -6.83 -13.80 21.03
CA PHE A 163 -7.63 -13.55 19.83
C PHE A 163 -7.50 -12.12 19.26
N LEU A 164 -6.55 -11.33 19.76
CA LEU A 164 -6.28 -9.99 19.24
C LEU A 164 -5.01 -9.94 18.42
N GLY A 165 -5.06 -9.16 17.34
CA GLY A 165 -3.91 -8.81 16.52
C GLY A 165 -3.81 -7.31 16.32
N SER A 166 -2.59 -6.79 16.26
CA SER A 166 -2.37 -5.38 15.92
C SER A 166 -1.16 -5.18 15.02
N ILE A 167 -1.24 -4.20 14.12
CA ILE A 167 -0.15 -3.76 13.25
C ILE A 167 -0.04 -2.25 13.39
N ARG A 168 1.18 -1.74 13.59
CA ARG A 168 1.45 -0.31 13.67
C ARG A 168 2.59 0.07 12.72
N VAL A 169 2.25 0.82 11.67
CA VAL A 169 3.18 1.23 10.61
C VAL A 169 3.69 2.66 10.84
N GLN A 170 4.98 2.78 11.12
CA GLN A 170 5.71 4.04 11.21
C GLN A 170 6.48 4.31 9.92
N ILE A 171 6.09 5.38 9.23
CA ILE A 171 6.77 5.89 8.03
C ILE A 171 6.71 7.41 8.03
N LYS A 172 7.83 8.09 7.72
CA LYS A 172 7.85 9.55 7.54
C LYS A 172 7.06 9.96 6.30
N GLU A 173 7.45 9.37 5.17
CA GLU A 173 6.81 9.59 3.87
C GLU A 173 7.00 8.35 3.01
N HIS A 174 5.93 7.90 2.37
CA HIS A 174 5.93 6.80 1.42
C HIS A 174 5.17 7.21 0.15
N CYS A 175 5.92 7.39 -0.93
CA CYS A 175 5.39 7.77 -2.23
C CYS A 175 5.18 6.53 -3.10
N VAL A 176 3.98 6.39 -3.67
CA VAL A 176 3.54 5.24 -4.46
C VAL A 176 3.16 5.73 -5.85
N VAL A 177 3.76 5.13 -6.87
CA VAL A 177 3.41 5.39 -8.29
C VAL A 177 2.31 4.43 -8.72
N GLU A 178 2.51 3.13 -8.51
CA GLU A 178 1.55 2.09 -8.88
C GLU A 178 0.66 1.72 -7.69
N THR A 179 -0.41 2.48 -7.47
CA THR A 179 -1.34 2.18 -6.37
C THR A 179 -2.31 1.04 -6.66
N HIS A 180 -2.37 0.58 -7.91
CA HIS A 180 -3.23 -0.53 -8.37
C HIS A 180 -4.67 -0.45 -7.86
N PRO A 181 -5.42 0.63 -8.21
CA PRO A 181 -6.80 0.74 -7.78
C PRO A 181 -7.66 -0.37 -8.43
N ASP A 182 -8.57 -0.97 -7.65
CA ASP A 182 -9.46 -2.04 -8.12
C ASP A 182 -10.28 -1.61 -9.34
N ASN A 183 -10.75 -0.36 -9.33
CA ASN A 183 -11.52 0.23 -10.41
C ASN A 183 -10.77 1.43 -11.00
N ARG A 184 -10.23 1.26 -12.21
CA ARG A 184 -9.58 2.33 -12.98
C ARG A 184 -10.61 3.08 -13.82
N GLN A 185 -10.71 4.39 -13.61
CA GLN A 185 -11.43 5.26 -14.54
C GLN A 185 -10.62 5.41 -15.83
N SER A 186 -11.25 5.18 -16.99
CA SER A 186 -10.57 5.29 -18.28
C SER A 186 -10.44 6.76 -18.69
N ASP A 187 -9.23 7.19 -19.07
CA ASP A 187 -9.00 8.49 -19.69
C ASP A 187 -9.25 8.40 -21.20
N LEU A 188 -10.51 8.64 -21.59
CA LEU A 188 -10.95 8.55 -22.98
C LEU A 188 -10.82 9.87 -23.74
N ARG A 189 -10.50 10.99 -23.08
CA ARG A 189 -10.43 12.33 -23.70
C ARG A 189 -11.63 12.75 -24.54
N LEU A 190 -12.83 12.25 -24.24
CA LEU A 190 -14.05 12.64 -24.97
C LEU A 190 -14.44 14.10 -24.73
N GLU A 191 -14.10 14.64 -23.55
CA GLU A 191 -14.41 16.03 -23.17
C GLU A 191 -13.45 17.02 -23.85
N GLN A 192 -12.22 16.60 -24.11
CA GLN A 192 -11.20 17.40 -24.76
C GLN A 192 -10.28 16.49 -25.62
N PRO A 193 -10.74 16.10 -26.82
CA PRO A 193 -9.97 15.22 -27.68
C PRO A 193 -8.73 15.93 -28.19
N PHE A 194 -7.61 15.22 -28.20
CA PHE A 194 -6.39 15.66 -28.87
C PHE A 194 -6.54 15.58 -30.39
N LEU A 195 -5.67 16.29 -31.11
CA LEU A 195 -5.83 16.55 -32.55
C LEU A 195 -6.03 15.27 -33.37
N SER A 196 -5.14 14.28 -33.21
CA SER A 196 -5.19 13.03 -33.97
C SER A 196 -6.42 12.18 -33.63
N LEU A 197 -6.89 12.19 -32.39
CA LEU A 197 -8.15 11.52 -32.01
C LEU A 197 -9.35 12.18 -32.70
N LYS A 198 -9.41 13.51 -32.67
CA LYS A 198 -10.48 14.27 -33.30
C LYS A 198 -10.52 14.02 -34.81
N GLU A 199 -9.38 14.15 -35.49
CA GLU A 199 -9.24 13.88 -36.93
C GLU A 199 -9.68 12.46 -37.28
N HIS A 200 -9.28 11.48 -36.48
CA HIS A 200 -9.68 10.09 -36.70
C HIS A 200 -11.21 9.90 -36.57
N ILE A 201 -11.82 10.44 -35.51
CA ILE A 201 -13.27 10.29 -35.28
C ILE A 201 -14.08 11.05 -36.34
N ASP A 202 -13.67 12.25 -36.71
CA ASP A 202 -14.36 13.08 -37.70
C ASP A 202 -14.37 12.39 -39.08
N ASN A 203 -13.26 11.75 -39.46
CA ASN A 203 -13.12 11.04 -40.75
C ASN A 203 -13.73 9.62 -40.76
N THR A 204 -14.11 9.06 -39.61
CA THR A 204 -14.62 7.68 -39.53
C THR A 204 -16.14 7.65 -39.70
N GLU A 205 -16.68 6.95 -40.69
CA GLU A 205 -18.12 6.75 -40.83
C GLU A 205 -18.66 5.74 -39.81
N LEU A 206 -19.89 5.95 -39.33
CA LEU A 206 -20.51 5.04 -38.36
C LEU A 206 -20.91 3.74 -39.06
N SER A 207 -20.48 2.61 -38.48
CA SER A 207 -20.88 1.27 -38.88
C SER A 207 -20.98 0.35 -37.66
N PRO A 208 -21.61 -0.84 -37.77
CA PRO A 208 -21.68 -1.80 -36.67
C PRO A 208 -20.31 -2.31 -36.16
N LYS A 209 -19.23 -2.03 -36.91
CA LYS A 209 -17.87 -2.54 -36.63
C LYS A 209 -16.94 -1.51 -36.00
N VAL A 210 -17.37 -0.25 -35.87
CA VAL A 210 -16.53 0.78 -35.24
C VAL A 210 -16.59 0.68 -33.72
N PRO A 211 -15.50 1.03 -33.00
CA PRO A 211 -15.51 1.08 -31.55
C PRO A 211 -16.63 1.98 -31.01
N TRP A 212 -17.26 1.56 -29.91
CA TRP A 212 -18.34 2.31 -29.26
C TRP A 212 -17.94 3.74 -28.90
N LEU A 213 -16.64 3.99 -28.66
CA LEU A 213 -16.08 5.30 -28.38
C LEU A 213 -16.36 6.31 -29.52
N ILE A 214 -16.28 5.85 -30.78
CA ILE A 214 -16.56 6.67 -31.96
C ILE A 214 -18.05 7.01 -32.02
N VAL A 215 -18.92 6.02 -31.77
CA VAL A 215 -20.37 6.21 -31.66
C VAL A 215 -20.67 7.26 -30.59
N MET A 216 -20.17 7.04 -29.37
CA MET A 216 -20.32 7.93 -28.22
C MET A 216 -19.95 9.37 -28.55
N TYR A 217 -18.76 9.58 -29.12
CA TYR A 217 -18.27 10.92 -29.41
C TYR A 217 -19.14 11.64 -30.45
N LYS A 218 -19.59 10.97 -31.51
CA LYS A 218 -20.43 11.63 -32.53
C LYS A 218 -21.78 12.09 -31.98
N TYR A 219 -22.44 11.25 -31.16
CA TYR A 219 -23.68 11.65 -30.50
C TYR A 219 -23.46 12.68 -29.40
N LEU A 220 -22.32 12.62 -28.71
CA LEU A 220 -21.92 13.65 -27.75
C LEU A 220 -21.77 15.02 -28.43
N GLN A 221 -21.11 15.09 -29.59
CA GLN A 221 -21.00 16.35 -30.35
C GLN A 221 -22.36 16.85 -30.88
N GLN A 222 -23.27 15.94 -31.24
CA GLN A 222 -24.64 16.32 -31.55
C GLN A 222 -25.36 16.90 -30.33
N TYR A 223 -25.27 16.23 -29.17
CA TYR A 223 -25.83 16.71 -27.92
C TYR A 223 -25.30 18.10 -27.56
N ILE A 224 -23.98 18.32 -27.62
CA ILE A 224 -23.35 19.61 -27.32
C ILE A 224 -23.92 20.71 -28.23
N ARG A 225 -24.09 20.46 -29.53
CA ARG A 225 -24.68 21.42 -30.47
C ARG A 225 -26.15 21.74 -30.14
N GLU A 226 -26.93 20.76 -29.72
CA GLU A 226 -28.34 20.94 -29.36
C GLU A 226 -28.55 21.61 -27.99
N ASN A 227 -27.53 21.60 -27.12
CA ASN A 227 -27.62 22.12 -25.74
C ASN A 227 -26.63 23.29 -25.51
N ASN A 228 -26.49 24.20 -26.48
CA ASN A 228 -25.71 25.45 -26.37
C ASN A 228 -24.24 25.25 -25.95
N GLY A 229 -23.59 24.19 -26.41
CA GLY A 229 -22.19 23.92 -26.09
C GLY A 229 -21.96 23.21 -24.75
N GLN A 230 -23.01 22.82 -24.03
CA GLN A 230 -22.89 22.20 -22.71
C GLN A 230 -22.74 20.68 -22.78
N MET A 231 -21.88 20.15 -21.91
CA MET A 231 -21.66 18.71 -21.71
C MET A 231 -22.70 18.11 -20.76
N PRO A 232 -23.07 16.83 -20.92
CA PRO A 232 -24.02 16.16 -20.02
C PRO A 232 -23.40 15.93 -18.65
N SER A 233 -23.81 16.74 -17.68
CA SER A 233 -23.29 16.76 -16.31
C SER A 233 -24.22 16.02 -15.34
N THR A 234 -25.53 16.20 -15.49
CA THR A 234 -26.53 15.62 -14.60
C THR A 234 -26.96 14.22 -15.05
N TYR A 235 -27.49 13.42 -14.13
CA TYR A 235 -28.05 12.10 -14.46
C TYR A 235 -29.14 12.20 -15.55
N LYS A 236 -29.98 13.23 -15.48
CA LYS A 236 -31.03 13.50 -16.47
C LYS A 236 -30.44 13.82 -17.86
N GLU A 237 -29.38 14.62 -17.92
CA GLU A 237 -28.68 14.94 -19.17
C GLU A 237 -27.99 13.71 -19.78
N LYS A 238 -27.38 12.87 -18.94
CA LYS A 238 -26.80 11.60 -19.38
C LYS A 238 -27.85 10.63 -19.91
N ILE A 239 -29.06 10.60 -19.35
CA ILE A 239 -30.19 9.85 -19.91
C ILE A 239 -30.54 10.38 -21.31
N LYS A 240 -30.64 11.70 -21.48
CA LYS A 240 -30.91 12.29 -22.79
C LYS A 240 -29.86 11.90 -23.83
N LEU A 241 -28.57 11.90 -23.47
CA LEU A 241 -27.52 11.40 -24.37
C LEU A 241 -27.70 9.91 -24.72
N ARG A 242 -28.06 9.05 -23.75
CA ARG A 242 -28.36 7.64 -24.01
C ARG A 242 -29.52 7.46 -24.99
N GLU A 243 -30.58 8.23 -24.82
CA GLU A 243 -31.73 8.22 -25.71
C GLU A 243 -31.37 8.68 -27.13
N MET A 244 -30.48 9.69 -27.26
CA MET A 244 -29.95 10.13 -28.55
C MET A 244 -29.11 9.05 -29.24
N ILE A 245 -28.26 8.34 -28.50
CA ILE A 245 -27.50 7.20 -29.06
C ILE A 245 -28.47 6.11 -29.50
N ARG A 246 -29.46 5.77 -28.65
CA ARG A 246 -30.45 4.72 -28.93
C ARG A 246 -31.33 5.03 -30.14
N SER A 247 -31.71 6.28 -30.37
CA SER A 247 -32.52 6.64 -31.54
C SER A 247 -31.73 6.54 -32.85
N GLY A 248 -30.39 6.56 -32.76
CA GLY A 248 -29.48 6.38 -33.88
C GLY A 248 -29.22 4.92 -34.29
N MET A 249 -29.54 3.99 -33.41
CA MET A 249 -29.34 2.55 -33.60
C MET A 249 -30.39 2.01 -34.59
N LYS A 250 -29.95 1.39 -35.68
CA LYS A 250 -30.83 0.93 -36.78
C LYS A 250 -31.24 -0.53 -36.64
N ALA A 251 -30.38 -1.33 -36.02
CA ALA A 251 -30.56 -2.76 -35.80
C ALA A 251 -30.00 -3.12 -34.41
N ASP A 252 -29.89 -4.42 -34.12
CA ASP A 252 -29.22 -4.89 -32.92
C ASP A 252 -27.70 -4.72 -33.06
N GLU A 253 -27.21 -3.51 -32.79
CA GLU A 253 -25.81 -3.09 -32.95
C GLU A 253 -25.10 -3.03 -31.59
N GLU A 254 -24.25 -4.02 -31.31
CA GLU A 254 -23.58 -4.19 -30.01
C GLU A 254 -22.76 -2.96 -29.58
N ASN A 255 -22.10 -2.28 -30.51
CA ASN A 255 -21.31 -1.08 -30.23
C ASN A 255 -22.17 0.12 -29.77
N TYR A 256 -23.43 0.22 -30.20
CA TYR A 256 -24.37 1.23 -29.68
C TYR A 256 -24.82 0.90 -28.25
N GLU A 257 -25.12 -0.36 -27.97
CA GLU A 257 -25.48 -0.82 -26.62
C GLU A 257 -24.32 -0.65 -25.62
N GLU A 258 -23.09 -0.93 -26.04
CA GLU A 258 -21.87 -0.63 -25.26
C GLU A 258 -21.73 0.87 -24.99
N ALA A 259 -21.92 1.72 -26.00
CA ALA A 259 -21.87 3.16 -25.82
C ALA A 259 -22.91 3.62 -24.78
N ILE A 260 -24.16 3.19 -24.88
CA ILE A 260 -25.24 3.55 -23.94
C ILE A 260 -24.85 3.18 -22.49
N LYS A 261 -24.29 1.99 -22.28
CA LYS A 261 -23.81 1.54 -20.96
C LYS A 261 -22.65 2.40 -20.46
N ALA A 262 -21.70 2.72 -21.34
CA ALA A 262 -20.49 3.46 -21.02
C ALA A 262 -20.70 4.96 -20.71
N VAL A 263 -21.85 5.57 -21.04
CA VAL A 263 -22.13 7.01 -20.78
C VAL A 263 -21.79 7.43 -19.34
N ASN A 264 -22.06 6.59 -18.35
CA ASN A 264 -21.83 6.96 -16.95
C ASN A 264 -20.35 6.97 -16.55
N SER A 265 -19.52 6.12 -17.17
CA SER A 265 -18.12 5.91 -16.82
C SER A 265 -17.12 6.60 -17.77
N SER A 266 -17.61 7.17 -18.89
CA SER A 266 -16.75 7.70 -19.96
C SER A 266 -16.21 9.12 -19.75
N PHE A 267 -16.66 9.82 -18.70
CA PHE A 267 -16.30 11.21 -18.43
C PHE A 267 -15.53 11.34 -17.12
N GLY A 268 -14.69 12.37 -17.00
CA GLY A 268 -13.95 12.69 -15.76
C GLY A 268 -12.57 12.02 -15.64
N GLY A 269 -12.21 11.09 -16.53
CA GLY A 269 -10.86 10.53 -16.58
C GLY A 269 -9.83 11.60 -16.97
N GLY A 270 -8.60 11.52 -16.48
CA GLY A 270 -7.52 12.48 -16.81
C GLY A 270 -7.56 13.83 -16.07
N HIS A 271 -8.64 14.14 -15.36
CA HIS A 271 -8.73 15.31 -14.47
C HIS A 271 -8.02 15.10 -13.14
N LEU A 272 -7.57 16.19 -12.52
CA LEU A 272 -6.91 16.12 -11.22
C LEU A 272 -7.91 15.83 -10.10
N THR A 273 -7.78 14.67 -9.47
CA THR A 273 -8.48 14.31 -8.24
C THR A 273 -7.95 15.13 -7.06
N SER A 274 -8.66 15.13 -5.92
CA SER A 274 -8.22 15.82 -4.70
C SER A 274 -6.84 15.35 -4.22
N GLY A 275 -6.58 14.04 -4.30
CA GLY A 275 -5.28 13.46 -3.95
C GLY A 275 -4.15 13.95 -4.85
N ILE A 276 -4.38 13.97 -6.18
CA ILE A 276 -3.39 14.49 -7.12
C ILE A 276 -3.17 15.99 -6.93
N LYS A 277 -4.23 16.78 -6.71
CA LYS A 277 -4.09 18.21 -6.39
C LYS A 277 -3.26 18.44 -5.14
N ALA A 278 -3.42 17.61 -4.10
CA ALA A 278 -2.61 17.70 -2.89
C ALA A 278 -1.13 17.44 -3.19
N ILE A 279 -0.80 16.45 -4.02
CA ILE A 279 0.58 16.17 -4.45
C ILE A 279 1.16 17.33 -5.27
N MET A 280 0.40 17.87 -6.24
CA MET A 280 0.86 18.98 -7.08
C MET A 280 1.07 20.29 -6.30
N ASN A 281 0.35 20.46 -5.19
CA ASN A 281 0.44 21.63 -4.32
C ASN A 281 1.32 21.41 -3.09
N ASP A 282 1.97 20.24 -2.98
CA ASP A 282 2.85 19.94 -1.86
C ASP A 282 4.14 20.78 -1.93
N GLU A 283 4.64 21.21 -0.77
CA GLU A 283 5.91 21.92 -0.65
C GLU A 283 7.06 21.15 -1.32
N SER A 284 7.06 19.82 -1.19
CA SER A 284 8.10 18.95 -1.78
C SER A 284 8.05 18.91 -3.31
N CYS A 285 6.89 19.20 -3.91
CA CYS A 285 6.70 19.33 -5.35
C CYS A 285 7.04 20.73 -5.85
N ILE A 286 6.66 21.77 -5.08
CA ILE A 286 6.85 23.17 -5.47
C ILE A 286 8.32 23.57 -5.35
N ASN A 287 8.94 23.26 -4.20
CA ASN A 287 10.25 23.74 -3.79
C ASN A 287 11.29 22.62 -3.86
N LEU A 288 11.65 22.22 -5.08
CA LEU A 288 12.68 21.21 -5.31
C LEU A 288 14.05 21.68 -4.83
N ASN A 289 14.83 20.75 -4.29
CA ASN A 289 16.19 20.96 -3.81
C ASN A 289 17.08 19.73 -4.11
N LYS A 290 18.37 19.78 -3.75
CA LYS A 290 19.31 18.70 -4.04
C LYS A 290 18.94 17.37 -3.35
N GLN A 291 18.17 17.41 -2.27
CA GLN A 291 17.68 16.24 -1.52
C GLN A 291 16.34 15.70 -2.05
N SER A 292 15.68 16.39 -2.98
CA SER A 292 14.41 15.94 -3.56
C SER A 292 14.55 14.54 -4.19
N THR A 293 13.55 13.70 -3.91
CA THR A 293 13.49 12.32 -4.40
C THR A 293 13.04 12.29 -5.87
N PRO A 294 13.32 11.20 -6.60
CA PRO A 294 12.83 11.01 -7.97
C PRO A 294 11.32 11.21 -8.13
N PHE A 295 10.53 10.77 -7.14
CA PHE A 295 9.08 10.93 -7.16
C PHE A 295 8.66 12.41 -7.23
N TRP A 296 9.24 13.27 -6.39
CA TRP A 296 8.89 14.68 -6.34
C TRP A 296 9.37 15.45 -7.57
N ILE A 297 10.51 15.06 -8.14
CA ILE A 297 11.01 15.63 -9.40
C ILE A 297 10.06 15.30 -10.55
N LEU A 298 9.59 14.04 -10.63
CA LEU A 298 8.60 13.60 -11.62
C LEU A 298 7.24 14.28 -11.40
N ALA A 299 6.80 14.41 -10.15
CA ALA A 299 5.56 15.12 -9.82
C ALA A 299 5.63 16.59 -10.27
N ARG A 300 6.76 17.26 -10.07
CA ARG A 300 6.98 18.62 -10.58
C ARG A 300 6.98 18.68 -12.11
N ALA A 301 7.63 17.74 -12.79
CA ALA A 301 7.65 17.69 -14.26
C ALA A 301 6.23 17.50 -14.83
N VAL A 302 5.42 16.64 -14.20
CA VAL A 302 4.01 16.45 -14.56
C VAL A 302 3.19 17.70 -14.26
N LYS A 303 3.42 18.37 -13.12
CA LYS A 303 2.77 19.66 -12.82
C LYS A 303 3.03 20.69 -13.91
N ASP A 304 4.29 20.83 -14.32
CA ASP A 304 4.68 21.77 -15.37
C ASP A 304 4.01 21.41 -16.70
N PHE A 305 3.92 20.12 -17.04
CA PHE A 305 3.15 19.64 -18.21
C PHE A 305 1.68 20.05 -18.12
N ILE A 306 1.02 19.81 -16.98
CA ILE A 306 -0.40 20.16 -16.78
C ILE A 306 -0.64 21.66 -17.04
N GLU A 307 0.26 22.52 -16.57
CA GLU A 307 0.16 23.98 -16.68
C GLU A 307 0.46 24.51 -18.10
N THR A 308 1.22 23.76 -18.90
CA THR A 308 1.70 24.19 -20.22
C THR A 308 1.01 23.42 -21.35
N ASP A 309 1.52 22.23 -21.68
CA ASP A 309 1.07 21.41 -22.82
C ASP A 309 -0.25 20.68 -22.54
N GLY A 310 -0.46 20.22 -21.31
CA GLY A 310 -1.60 19.42 -20.88
C GLY A 310 -2.90 20.21 -20.72
N LYS A 311 -2.85 21.55 -20.67
CA LYS A 311 -4.01 22.45 -20.56
C LYS A 311 -4.96 22.07 -19.42
N GLY A 312 -4.40 21.75 -18.25
CA GLY A 312 -5.15 21.33 -17.06
C GLY A 312 -5.42 19.82 -16.96
N TRP A 313 -4.98 19.03 -17.93
CA TRP A 313 -5.11 17.57 -17.91
C TRP A 313 -3.78 16.90 -17.58
N LEU A 314 -3.86 15.73 -16.95
CA LEU A 314 -2.71 14.84 -16.75
C LEU A 314 -2.16 14.34 -18.10
N PRO A 315 -0.92 13.82 -18.15
CA PRO A 315 -0.43 13.06 -19.30
C PRO A 315 -1.36 11.88 -19.62
N LEU A 316 -1.58 11.59 -20.90
CA LEU A 316 -2.44 10.49 -21.31
C LEU A 316 -1.80 9.13 -20.95
N PRO A 317 -2.54 8.18 -20.34
CA PRO A 317 -1.99 6.88 -19.99
C PRO A 317 -1.75 5.96 -21.19
N GLY A 318 -2.41 6.22 -22.32
CA GLY A 318 -2.25 5.45 -23.57
C GLY A 318 -2.95 4.09 -23.57
N VAL A 319 -3.84 3.84 -22.60
CA VAL A 319 -4.61 2.60 -22.47
C VAL A 319 -6.10 2.91 -22.61
N ILE A 320 -6.79 2.10 -23.42
CA ILE A 320 -8.24 2.15 -23.62
C ILE A 320 -8.83 0.78 -23.27
N PRO A 321 -10.09 0.71 -22.79
CA PRO A 321 -10.74 -0.56 -22.50
C PRO A 321 -10.95 -1.39 -23.77
N ASP A 322 -11.28 -2.67 -23.58
CA ASP A 322 -11.75 -3.51 -24.68
C ASP A 322 -13.11 -3.01 -25.18
N MET A 323 -13.36 -3.19 -26.48
CA MET A 323 -14.56 -2.68 -27.14
C MET A 323 -14.97 -3.61 -28.28
N THR A 324 -16.27 -3.81 -28.47
CA THR A 324 -16.76 -4.53 -29.64
C THR A 324 -16.52 -3.71 -30.91
N ALA A 325 -15.57 -4.17 -31.73
CA ALA A 325 -15.17 -3.54 -32.98
C ALA A 325 -14.43 -4.54 -33.88
N ASP A 326 -14.23 -4.21 -35.16
CA ASP A 326 -13.28 -4.95 -35.97
C ASP A 326 -11.84 -4.70 -35.50
N THR A 327 -10.99 -5.72 -35.69
CA THR A 327 -9.60 -5.71 -35.21
C THR A 327 -8.80 -4.54 -35.76
N ALA A 328 -9.00 -4.13 -37.01
CA ALA A 328 -8.24 -3.04 -37.62
C ALA A 328 -8.64 -1.68 -37.02
N SER A 329 -9.94 -1.43 -36.88
CA SER A 329 -10.47 -0.20 -36.26
C SER A 329 -10.03 -0.06 -34.80
N TYR A 330 -10.10 -1.15 -34.01
CA TYR A 330 -9.68 -1.13 -32.61
C TYR A 330 -8.16 -0.90 -32.48
N ILE A 331 -7.33 -1.61 -33.25
CA ILE A 331 -5.87 -1.44 -33.21
C ILE A 331 -5.48 -0.02 -33.65
N ASN A 332 -6.13 0.54 -34.67
CA ASN A 332 -5.86 1.90 -35.11
C ASN A 332 -6.16 2.92 -33.99
N LEU A 333 -7.34 2.82 -33.36
CA LEU A 333 -7.70 3.66 -32.22
C LEU A 333 -6.69 3.51 -31.06
N GLN A 334 -6.33 2.27 -30.72
CA GLN A 334 -5.34 1.99 -29.67
C GLN A 334 -3.98 2.63 -29.98
N ASN A 335 -3.53 2.60 -31.24
CA ASN A 335 -2.27 3.21 -31.65
C ASN A 335 -2.30 4.74 -31.56
N ILE A 336 -3.45 5.38 -31.84
CA ILE A 336 -3.63 6.83 -31.67
C ILE A 336 -3.42 7.24 -30.20
N TYR A 337 -4.03 6.54 -29.25
CA TYR A 337 -3.83 6.80 -27.82
C TYR A 337 -2.39 6.51 -27.37
N ARG A 338 -1.79 5.41 -27.85
CA ARG A 338 -0.39 5.09 -27.54
C ARG A 338 0.57 6.16 -28.06
N ALA A 339 0.37 6.64 -29.29
CA ALA A 339 1.21 7.67 -29.88
C ALA A 339 1.12 8.99 -29.09
N GLN A 340 -0.09 9.39 -28.69
CA GLN A 340 -0.28 10.57 -27.86
C GLN A 340 0.35 10.40 -26.47
N ALA A 341 0.20 9.24 -25.83
CA ALA A 341 0.83 8.99 -24.52
C ALA A 341 2.36 9.02 -24.58
N LEU A 342 2.96 8.50 -25.66
CA LEU A 342 4.40 8.60 -25.90
C LEU A 342 4.83 10.05 -26.12
N HIS A 343 4.02 10.84 -26.82
CA HIS A 343 4.28 12.26 -27.01
C HIS A 343 4.24 13.04 -25.69
N ASP A 344 3.20 12.83 -24.88
CA ASP A 344 3.07 13.47 -23.56
C ASP A 344 4.25 13.07 -22.65
N ALA A 345 4.62 11.79 -22.63
CA ALA A 345 5.74 11.29 -21.84
C ALA A 345 7.10 11.87 -22.29
N ASP A 346 7.31 12.11 -23.59
CA ASP A 346 8.53 12.77 -24.10
C ASP A 346 8.64 14.22 -23.60
N ILE A 347 7.53 14.96 -23.56
CA ILE A 347 7.50 16.32 -23.01
C ILE A 347 7.88 16.29 -21.52
N VAL A 348 7.26 15.39 -20.74
CA VAL A 348 7.57 15.22 -19.31
C VAL A 348 9.02 14.78 -19.12
N TYR A 349 9.56 13.91 -19.98
CA TYR A 349 10.95 13.46 -19.91
C TYR A 349 11.93 14.61 -20.14
N ARG A 350 11.71 15.42 -21.18
CA ARG A 350 12.53 16.63 -21.44
C ARG A 350 12.50 17.59 -20.26
N ARG A 351 11.33 17.80 -19.65
CA ARG A 351 11.21 18.64 -18.46
C ARG A 351 11.94 18.04 -17.25
N THR A 352 11.82 16.73 -17.05
CA THR A 352 12.52 16.00 -15.98
C THR A 352 14.04 16.15 -16.11
N GLN A 353 14.60 16.00 -17.32
CA GLN A 353 16.03 16.17 -17.58
C GLN A 353 16.51 17.60 -17.33
N GLN A 354 15.67 18.60 -17.64
CA GLN A 354 15.96 19.99 -17.27
C GLN A 354 16.02 20.18 -15.74
N LEU A 355 15.04 19.65 -15.01
CA LEU A 355 15.01 19.74 -13.55
C LEU A 355 16.21 19.03 -12.90
N LEU A 356 16.61 17.85 -13.41
CA LEU A 356 17.81 17.16 -12.93
C LEU A 356 19.07 18.01 -13.10
N LYS A 357 19.20 18.71 -14.24
CA LYS A 357 20.32 19.62 -14.50
C LYS A 357 20.30 20.83 -13.56
N GLU A 358 19.13 21.42 -13.31
CA GLU A 358 18.96 22.54 -12.37
C GLU A 358 19.30 22.14 -10.92
N LEU A 359 19.01 20.89 -10.56
CA LEU A 359 19.29 20.32 -9.23
C LEU A 359 20.69 19.71 -9.09
N ASP A 360 21.53 19.78 -10.12
CA ASP A 360 22.88 19.20 -10.13
C ASP A 360 22.85 17.68 -9.82
N LYS A 361 21.88 16.98 -10.41
CA LYS A 361 21.72 15.52 -10.32
C LYS A 361 22.13 14.85 -11.65
N PRO A 362 22.67 13.63 -11.60
CA PRO A 362 22.99 12.85 -12.80
C PRO A 362 21.75 12.64 -13.70
N SER A 363 21.94 12.71 -15.02
CA SER A 363 20.84 12.56 -16.00
C SER A 363 20.21 11.16 -16.03
N ASP A 364 20.96 10.15 -15.57
CA ASP A 364 20.56 8.75 -15.44
C ASP A 364 19.81 8.44 -14.13
N THR A 365 19.68 9.41 -13.22
CA THR A 365 18.90 9.26 -11.98
C THR A 365 17.45 8.86 -12.24
N ILE A 366 16.87 9.35 -13.35
CA ILE A 366 15.48 9.08 -13.75
C ILE A 366 15.48 8.71 -15.23
N THR A 367 15.11 7.47 -15.52
CA THR A 367 15.13 6.92 -16.88
C THR A 367 13.86 7.27 -17.65
N GLU A 368 13.90 7.11 -18.97
CA GLU A 368 12.70 7.26 -19.81
C GLU A 368 11.61 6.24 -19.42
N LYS A 369 12.01 5.05 -18.95
CA LYS A 369 11.08 4.01 -18.46
C LYS A 369 10.34 4.49 -17.21
N ASP A 370 11.04 5.16 -16.29
CA ASP A 370 10.44 5.70 -15.06
C ASP A 370 9.43 6.80 -15.39
N VAL A 371 9.76 7.71 -16.32
CA VAL A 371 8.85 8.76 -16.77
C VAL A 371 7.60 8.18 -17.43
N LYS A 372 7.76 7.19 -18.33
CA LYS A 372 6.61 6.53 -18.98
C LYS A 372 5.70 5.84 -17.97
N LEU A 373 6.27 5.16 -16.98
CA LEU A 373 5.52 4.55 -15.90
C LEU A 373 4.76 5.61 -15.07
N PHE A 374 5.44 6.69 -14.70
CA PHE A 374 4.87 7.78 -13.92
C PHE A 374 3.73 8.50 -14.67
N CYS A 375 3.89 8.75 -15.97
CA CYS A 375 2.84 9.33 -16.82
C CYS A 375 1.63 8.40 -16.92
N ARG A 376 1.86 7.10 -17.11
CA ARG A 376 0.79 6.09 -17.18
C ARG A 376 -0.04 6.03 -15.90
N GLU A 377 0.59 6.19 -14.74
CA GLU A 377 -0.06 6.12 -13.44
C GLU A 377 -0.31 7.50 -12.80
N ALA A 378 -0.20 8.59 -13.58
CA ALA A 378 -0.27 9.96 -13.06
C ALA A 378 -1.60 10.28 -12.34
N ALA A 379 -2.69 9.62 -12.73
CA ALA A 379 -4.00 9.75 -12.08
C ALA A 379 -4.10 9.01 -10.74
N ASN A 380 -3.21 8.06 -10.49
CA ASN A 380 -3.26 7.10 -9.39
C ASN A 380 -2.13 7.26 -8.38
N LEU A 381 -1.33 8.32 -8.46
CA LEU A 381 -0.25 8.58 -7.53
C LEU A 381 -0.77 8.73 -6.09
N ALA A 382 0.04 8.31 -5.11
CA ALA A 382 -0.26 8.53 -3.71
C ALA A 382 0.98 8.88 -2.91
N VAL A 383 0.77 9.70 -1.87
CA VAL A 383 1.78 10.01 -0.85
C VAL A 383 1.13 9.75 0.50
N ILE A 384 1.78 8.93 1.31
CA ILE A 384 1.32 8.56 2.64
C ILE A 384 2.35 9.07 3.63
N ARG A 385 1.91 9.86 4.61
CA ARG A 385 2.74 10.36 5.70
C ARG A 385 2.18 9.79 6.99
N GLY A 386 2.96 8.93 7.65
CA GLY A 386 2.60 8.33 8.91
C GLY A 386 2.99 9.21 10.09
N THR A 387 2.77 8.70 11.29
CA THR A 387 3.27 9.30 12.53
C THR A 387 4.34 8.43 13.16
N LYS A 388 5.13 9.05 14.02
CA LYS A 388 6.15 8.37 14.80
C LYS A 388 5.47 7.68 15.99
N VAL A 389 5.77 6.40 16.20
CA VAL A 389 5.13 5.59 17.25
C VAL A 389 5.41 6.15 18.64
N SER A 390 6.62 6.64 18.90
CA SER A 390 6.96 7.19 20.21
C SER A 390 6.10 8.40 20.60
N ASP A 391 5.58 9.16 19.63
CA ASP A 391 4.68 10.29 19.92
C ASP A 391 3.35 9.80 20.54
N GLU A 392 2.93 8.55 20.28
CA GLU A 392 1.72 7.98 20.89
C GLU A 392 1.86 7.75 22.40
N TYR A 393 3.07 7.83 22.95
CA TYR A 393 3.34 7.73 24.39
C TYR A 393 3.34 9.10 25.08
N ASP A 394 3.25 10.19 24.32
CA ASP A 394 3.11 11.52 24.88
C ASP A 394 1.68 11.77 25.40
N LYS A 395 1.59 12.57 26.47
CA LYS A 395 0.30 12.89 27.11
C LYS A 395 -0.63 13.62 26.14
N GLY A 396 -1.77 13.01 25.85
CA GLY A 396 -2.84 13.62 25.03
C GLY A 396 -2.63 13.51 23.52
N TYR A 397 -1.66 12.72 23.05
CA TYR A 397 -1.44 12.52 21.62
C TYR A 397 -2.68 11.94 20.94
N LYS A 398 -3.22 12.69 19.97
CA LYS A 398 -4.48 12.41 19.25
C LYS A 398 -5.65 11.94 20.14
N ALA A 399 -5.72 12.41 21.37
CA ALA A 399 -6.78 12.02 22.32
C ALA A 399 -8.20 12.21 21.78
N ASN A 400 -8.44 13.22 20.95
CA ASN A 400 -9.73 13.46 20.30
C ASN A 400 -10.19 12.29 19.40
N ASN A 401 -9.26 11.65 18.68
CA ASN A 401 -9.59 10.51 17.82
C ASN A 401 -9.98 9.29 18.67
N ILE A 402 -9.26 9.07 19.77
CA ILE A 402 -9.52 7.98 20.72
C ILE A 402 -10.87 8.21 21.41
N ALA A 403 -11.12 9.43 21.92
CA ALA A 403 -12.37 9.79 22.59
C ALA A 403 -13.59 9.56 21.68
N ARG A 404 -13.54 10.07 20.44
CA ARG A 404 -14.61 9.86 19.46
C ARG A 404 -14.81 8.37 19.13
N GLY A 405 -13.73 7.61 19.06
CA GLY A 405 -13.79 6.16 18.86
C GLY A 405 -14.53 5.46 20.00
N LEU A 406 -14.24 5.84 21.26
CA LEU A 406 -14.82 5.22 22.46
C LEU A 406 -16.31 5.56 22.62
N GLU A 407 -16.75 6.71 22.12
CA GLU A 407 -18.17 7.07 22.04
C GLU A 407 -18.92 6.31 20.93
N THR A 408 -18.19 5.79 19.93
CA THR A 408 -18.78 5.09 18.79
C THR A 408 -18.95 3.60 19.14
N PRO A 409 -20.18 3.06 19.08
CA PRO A 409 -20.42 1.66 19.41
C PRO A 409 -19.76 0.72 18.40
N ASN A 410 -19.41 -0.49 18.84
CA ASN A 410 -18.81 -1.55 18.03
C ASN A 410 -17.50 -1.16 17.34
N THR A 411 -16.70 -0.25 17.91
CA THR A 411 -15.34 0.00 17.42
C THR A 411 -14.32 -0.85 18.18
N LEU A 412 -13.14 -1.03 17.59
CA LEU A 412 -12.00 -1.71 18.22
C LEU A 412 -11.06 -0.74 18.95
N ILE A 413 -11.43 0.52 19.18
CA ILE A 413 -10.52 1.48 19.80
C ILE A 413 -10.24 1.14 21.27
N GLU A 414 -11.19 0.54 21.99
CA GLU A 414 -10.92 0.06 23.36
C GLU A 414 -9.85 -1.04 23.39
N HIS A 415 -9.73 -1.81 22.31
CA HIS A 415 -8.71 -2.84 22.14
C HIS A 415 -7.32 -2.21 21.93
N TYR A 416 -7.24 -1.03 21.30
CA TYR A 416 -6.01 -0.24 21.30
C TYR A 416 -5.61 0.17 22.72
N VAL A 417 -6.57 0.71 23.49
CA VAL A 417 -6.32 1.20 24.85
C VAL A 417 -5.84 0.08 25.77
N ILE A 418 -6.46 -1.10 25.70
CA ILE A 418 -6.04 -2.23 26.54
C ILE A 418 -4.66 -2.78 26.13
N LEU A 419 -4.31 -2.78 24.84
CA LEU A 419 -2.97 -3.17 24.39
C LEU A 419 -1.90 -2.20 24.94
N ARG A 420 -2.18 -0.89 24.96
CA ARG A 420 -1.31 0.11 25.62
C ARG A 420 -1.24 -0.11 27.14
N ALA A 421 -2.36 -0.44 27.77
CA ALA A 421 -2.40 -0.76 29.20
C ALA A 421 -1.58 -2.01 29.55
N MET A 422 -1.57 -3.02 28.68
CA MET A 422 -0.80 -4.25 28.84
C MET A 422 0.72 -3.99 28.81
N GLU A 423 1.20 -3.08 27.96
CA GLU A 423 2.62 -2.68 27.94
C GLU A 423 3.03 -1.99 29.24
N LYS A 424 2.19 -1.07 29.72
CA LYS A 424 2.40 -0.37 30.99
C LYS A 424 2.29 -1.33 32.18
N PHE A 425 1.42 -2.34 32.11
CA PHE A 425 1.33 -3.41 33.10
C PHE A 425 2.67 -4.16 33.20
N LYS A 426 3.21 -4.63 32.07
CA LYS A 426 4.50 -5.33 32.05
C LYS A 426 5.63 -4.47 32.61
N SER A 427 5.60 -3.17 32.32
CA SER A 427 6.60 -2.22 32.83
C SER A 427 6.47 -1.96 34.33
N GLU A 428 5.25 -1.93 34.89
CA GLU A 428 5.00 -1.68 36.32
C GLU A 428 5.15 -2.92 37.21
N TYR A 429 4.74 -4.10 36.72
CA TYR A 429 4.68 -5.33 37.51
C TYR A 429 5.75 -6.37 37.14
N GLY A 430 6.41 -6.22 35.99
CA GLY A 430 7.47 -7.13 35.53
C GLY A 430 6.97 -8.45 34.92
N ASN A 431 5.66 -8.68 34.90
CA ASN A 431 5.00 -9.86 34.36
C ASN A 431 3.85 -9.48 33.42
N ILE A 432 3.28 -10.47 32.72
CA ILE A 432 2.16 -10.24 31.80
C ILE A 432 0.83 -10.36 32.58
N PRO A 433 -0.21 -9.57 32.24
CA PRO A 433 -1.52 -9.72 32.87
C PRO A 433 -2.06 -11.15 32.79
N GLY A 434 -2.47 -11.73 33.92
CA GLY A 434 -3.03 -13.07 34.01
C GLY A 434 -2.03 -14.19 34.30
N GLU A 435 -0.74 -13.88 34.40
CA GLU A 435 0.30 -14.83 34.79
C GLU A 435 0.28 -15.15 36.29
N SER A 436 -0.22 -14.23 37.13
CA SER A 436 -0.28 -14.40 38.59
C SER A 436 -1.67 -14.83 39.09
N GLU A 437 -2.63 -13.89 39.12
CA GLU A 437 -3.98 -14.14 39.64
C GLU A 437 -4.98 -13.36 38.80
N LEU A 438 -5.87 -14.09 38.13
CA LEU A 438 -6.72 -13.57 37.06
C LEU A 438 -7.61 -12.41 37.51
N GLU A 439 -8.31 -12.56 38.63
CA GLU A 439 -9.22 -11.53 39.16
C GLU A 439 -8.46 -10.27 39.59
N THR A 440 -7.33 -10.44 40.28
CA THR A 440 -6.49 -9.34 40.75
C THR A 440 -5.87 -8.58 39.56
N ASP A 441 -5.35 -9.30 38.57
CA ASP A 441 -4.74 -8.69 37.39
C ASP A 441 -5.77 -8.00 36.49
N THR A 442 -7.00 -8.52 36.42
CA THR A 442 -8.13 -7.87 35.74
C THR A 442 -8.42 -6.49 36.33
N ALA A 443 -8.46 -6.38 37.67
CA ALA A 443 -8.66 -5.09 38.33
C ALA A 443 -7.48 -4.13 38.10
N ARG A 444 -6.26 -4.66 38.12
CA ARG A 444 -5.03 -3.87 37.87
C ARG A 444 -4.97 -3.32 36.45
N ILE A 445 -5.16 -4.15 35.42
CA ILE A 445 -5.10 -3.70 34.02
C ILE A 445 -6.21 -2.69 33.71
N LYS A 446 -7.41 -2.87 34.29
CA LYS A 446 -8.48 -1.88 34.20
C LYS A 446 -8.08 -0.56 34.85
N GLY A 447 -7.45 -0.62 36.03
CA GLY A 447 -6.90 0.55 36.71
C GLY A 447 -5.85 1.30 35.87
N ILE A 448 -4.96 0.57 35.17
CA ILE A 448 -3.99 1.15 34.25
C ILE A 448 -4.68 1.81 33.06
N ALA A 449 -5.62 1.12 32.41
CA ALA A 449 -6.36 1.65 31.26
C ALA A 449 -7.10 2.95 31.63
N CYS A 450 -7.78 2.98 32.78
CA CYS A 450 -8.43 4.18 33.29
C CYS A 450 -7.42 5.31 33.58
N ARG A 451 -6.24 5.01 34.14
CA ARG A 451 -5.18 6.00 34.32
C ARG A 451 -4.70 6.57 32.99
N LEU A 452 -4.48 5.73 31.97
CA LEU A 452 -4.09 6.16 30.63
C LEU A 452 -5.13 7.08 30.00
N LEU A 453 -6.42 6.70 30.04
CA LEU A 453 -7.51 7.54 29.53
C LEU A 453 -7.56 8.90 30.25
N ASN A 454 -7.42 8.92 31.57
CA ASN A 454 -7.36 10.15 32.35
C ASN A 454 -6.13 11.02 32.01
N GLU A 455 -4.96 10.41 31.81
CA GLU A 455 -3.74 11.09 31.35
C GLU A 455 -3.92 11.71 29.95
N TRP A 456 -4.78 11.13 29.11
CA TRP A 456 -5.17 11.67 27.80
C TRP A 456 -6.35 12.65 27.86
N GLY A 457 -6.91 12.92 29.04
CA GLY A 457 -8.06 13.81 29.22
C GLY A 457 -9.39 13.21 28.78
N ILE A 458 -9.48 11.88 28.66
CA ILE A 458 -10.67 11.15 28.22
C ILE A 458 -11.38 10.57 29.43
N ASN A 459 -12.61 11.01 29.69
CA ASN A 459 -13.44 10.46 30.75
C ASN A 459 -14.27 9.27 30.23
N ALA A 460 -13.61 8.13 30.05
CA ALA A 460 -14.21 6.88 29.61
C ALA A 460 -13.65 5.70 30.42
N GLN A 461 -14.31 4.55 30.32
CA GLN A 461 -13.83 3.29 30.88
C GLN A 461 -13.87 2.22 29.81
N ILE A 462 -12.93 1.30 29.88
CA ILE A 462 -12.93 0.09 29.06
C ILE A 462 -13.88 -0.96 29.64
N SER A 463 -14.36 -1.87 28.78
CA SER A 463 -15.20 -2.99 29.21
C SER A 463 -14.50 -3.90 30.22
N ASP A 464 -15.25 -4.34 31.25
CA ASP A 464 -14.79 -5.35 32.20
C ASP A 464 -14.50 -6.70 31.52
N ASP A 465 -15.33 -7.06 30.55
CA ASP A 465 -15.17 -8.30 29.77
C ASP A 465 -13.86 -8.28 28.99
N LEU A 466 -13.50 -7.12 28.39
CA LEU A 466 -12.24 -6.97 27.66
C LEU A 466 -11.03 -7.04 28.59
N ALA A 467 -11.09 -6.40 29.76
CA ALA A 467 -10.01 -6.47 30.75
C ALA A 467 -9.79 -7.91 31.24
N TYR A 468 -10.88 -8.62 31.53
CA TYR A 468 -10.84 -10.02 31.94
C TYR A 468 -10.27 -10.90 30.83
N GLU A 469 -10.74 -10.72 29.60
CA GLU A 469 -10.34 -11.55 28.45
C GLU A 469 -8.84 -11.35 28.11
N ILE A 470 -8.30 -10.13 28.21
CA ILE A 470 -6.85 -9.91 28.06
C ILE A 470 -6.04 -10.65 29.13
N CYS A 471 -6.49 -10.63 30.39
CA CYS A 471 -5.82 -11.40 31.44
C CYS A 471 -5.97 -12.91 31.19
N ARG A 472 -7.13 -13.36 30.70
CA ARG A 472 -7.35 -14.77 30.33
C ARG A 472 -6.42 -15.23 29.21
N TYR A 473 -6.03 -14.35 28.30
CA TYR A 473 -5.04 -14.68 27.27
C TYR A 473 -3.64 -14.90 27.83
N GLY A 474 -3.27 -14.25 28.94
CA GLY A 474 -1.96 -14.44 29.58
C GLY A 474 -0.78 -14.19 28.66
N GLY A 475 -0.92 -13.31 27.66
CA GLY A 475 0.13 -13.04 26.66
C GLY A 475 0.39 -14.12 25.62
N HIS A 476 -0.40 -15.20 25.58
CA HIS A 476 -0.16 -16.31 24.66
C HIS A 476 -0.41 -15.91 23.20
N GLU A 477 0.48 -16.35 22.31
CA GLU A 477 0.30 -16.26 20.86
C GLU A 477 -0.47 -17.49 20.34
N VAL A 478 -1.72 -17.30 19.93
CA VAL A 478 -2.47 -18.35 19.23
C VAL A 478 -2.00 -18.40 17.79
N HIS A 479 -1.46 -19.55 17.35
CA HIS A 479 -0.82 -19.68 16.03
C HIS A 479 -1.70 -19.20 14.87
N SER A 480 -3.00 -19.53 14.85
CA SER A 480 -3.90 -19.11 13.77
C SER A 480 -4.06 -17.58 13.68
N ILE A 481 -4.00 -16.89 14.81
CA ILE A 481 -4.06 -15.42 14.88
C ILE A 481 -2.74 -14.82 14.44
N SER A 482 -1.63 -15.41 14.90
CA SER A 482 -0.28 -15.06 14.46
C SER A 482 -0.09 -15.26 12.95
N ALA A 483 -0.65 -16.33 12.37
CA ALA A 483 -0.60 -16.59 10.94
C ALA A 483 -1.44 -15.60 10.13
N TYR A 484 -2.65 -15.25 10.61
CA TYR A 484 -3.48 -14.24 9.97
C TYR A 484 -2.79 -12.87 9.94
N ILE A 485 -2.32 -12.39 11.10
CA ILE A 485 -1.59 -11.12 11.20
C ILE A 485 -0.28 -11.18 10.43
N GLY A 486 0.44 -12.31 10.50
CA GLY A 486 1.68 -12.52 9.76
C GLY A 486 1.51 -12.36 8.26
N GLY A 487 0.43 -12.91 7.69
CA GLY A 487 0.06 -12.70 6.29
C GLY A 487 -0.25 -11.23 5.96
N CYS A 488 -1.02 -10.54 6.82
CA CYS A 488 -1.30 -9.12 6.65
C CYS A 488 -0.02 -8.28 6.66
N VAL A 489 0.84 -8.46 7.68
CA VAL A 489 2.08 -7.72 7.85
C VAL A 489 3.06 -8.00 6.71
N ALA A 490 3.26 -9.27 6.32
CA ALA A 490 4.13 -9.62 5.21
C ALA A 490 3.73 -8.86 3.94
N HIS A 491 2.43 -8.75 3.66
CA HIS A 491 1.96 -7.97 2.52
C HIS A 491 2.22 -6.47 2.68
N GLU A 492 2.03 -5.90 3.88
CA GLU A 492 2.41 -4.49 4.14
C GLU A 492 3.90 -4.23 3.92
N LEU A 493 4.77 -5.16 4.34
CA LEU A 493 6.21 -5.07 4.12
C LEU A 493 6.54 -5.13 2.61
N ILE A 494 5.89 -6.01 1.85
CA ILE A 494 6.03 -6.05 0.38
C ILE A 494 5.61 -4.72 -0.26
N LYS A 495 4.51 -4.09 0.19
CA LYS A 495 4.11 -2.77 -0.31
C LYS A 495 5.16 -1.69 -0.04
N LEU A 496 5.71 -1.68 1.17
CA LEU A 496 6.75 -0.73 1.58
C LEU A 496 8.02 -0.90 0.74
N ILE A 497 8.44 -2.14 0.49
CA ILE A 497 9.63 -2.47 -0.30
C ILE A 497 9.42 -2.13 -1.77
N THR A 498 8.32 -2.62 -2.35
CA THR A 498 8.04 -2.51 -3.79
C THR A 498 7.54 -1.12 -4.20
N LYS A 499 7.13 -0.30 -3.22
CA LYS A 499 6.45 0.99 -3.44
C LYS A 499 5.25 0.86 -4.39
N GLN A 500 4.55 -0.27 -4.28
CA GLN A 500 3.31 -0.58 -4.98
C GLN A 500 2.19 -0.83 -3.98
N TYR A 501 0.96 -0.52 -4.39
CA TYR A 501 -0.23 -0.50 -3.54
C TYR A 501 -0.10 0.49 -2.36
N LYS A 502 -1.24 0.80 -1.73
CA LYS A 502 -1.26 1.67 -0.55
C LYS A 502 -1.07 0.83 0.72
N PRO A 503 -0.02 1.07 1.53
CA PRO A 503 0.08 0.47 2.84
C PRO A 503 -1.02 0.97 3.79
N ILE A 504 -1.25 0.21 4.85
CA ILE A 504 -2.08 0.61 5.99
C ILE A 504 -1.56 1.95 6.50
N ASN A 505 -2.48 2.92 6.60
CA ASN A 505 -2.15 4.19 7.19
C ASN A 505 -2.33 4.11 8.71
N ASN A 506 -1.22 3.85 9.40
CA ASN A 506 -1.04 3.95 10.83
C ASN A 506 -1.30 2.65 11.63
N THR A 507 -2.46 2.50 12.29
CA THR A 507 -2.72 1.39 13.23
C THR A 507 -3.86 0.51 12.71
N PHE A 508 -3.64 -0.80 12.63
CA PHE A 508 -4.65 -1.80 12.32
C PHE A 508 -4.88 -2.70 13.53
N ILE A 509 -6.14 -3.01 13.81
CA ILE A 509 -6.55 -3.89 14.91
C ILE A 509 -7.47 -4.95 14.37
N TYR A 510 -7.26 -6.18 14.84
CA TYR A 510 -8.05 -7.36 14.53
C TYR A 510 -8.57 -7.97 15.84
N ASN A 511 -9.86 -8.22 15.89
CA ASN A 511 -10.49 -9.04 16.92
C ASN A 511 -11.04 -10.31 16.28
N ALA A 512 -10.42 -11.45 16.58
CA ALA A 512 -10.79 -12.74 16.01
C ALA A 512 -12.08 -13.33 16.60
N ILE A 513 -12.50 -12.88 17.80
CA ILE A 513 -13.78 -13.31 18.40
C ILE A 513 -14.94 -12.87 17.50
N THR A 514 -14.90 -11.62 17.03
CA THR A 514 -15.94 -11.04 16.17
C THR A 514 -15.57 -11.07 14.68
N SER A 515 -14.35 -11.49 14.35
CA SER A 515 -13.76 -11.38 13.00
C SER A 515 -13.80 -9.95 12.44
N GLN A 516 -13.70 -8.95 13.33
CA GLN A 516 -13.72 -7.54 12.98
C GLN A 516 -12.30 -7.00 12.80
N THR A 517 -12.12 -6.10 11.84
CA THR A 517 -10.88 -5.34 11.65
C THR A 517 -11.17 -3.86 11.53
N GLU A 518 -10.30 -3.01 12.07
CA GLU A 518 -10.39 -1.56 11.91
C GLU A 518 -9.00 -0.93 11.75
N VAL A 519 -8.96 0.21 11.04
CA VAL A 519 -7.75 1.02 10.85
C VAL A 519 -7.95 2.41 11.44
N TYR A 520 -7.00 2.85 12.27
CA TYR A 520 -7.02 4.13 12.97
C TYR A 520 -5.77 4.95 12.69
N GLN A 521 -5.95 6.25 12.50
CA GLN A 521 -4.87 7.24 12.48
C GLN A 521 -4.65 7.81 13.88
N LEU A 522 -3.88 7.09 14.68
CA LEU A 522 -3.51 7.36 16.07
C LEU A 522 -2.20 8.13 16.22
#